data_AF-A0A7X2ST24-F1
#
_entry.id   AF-A0A7X2ST24-F1
#
_cell.length_a   1.000
_cell.length_b   1.000
_cell.length_c   1.000
_cell.angle_alpha   90.00
_cell.angle_beta   90.00
_cell.angle_gamma   90.00
#
_symmetry.space_group_name_H-M   'P 1'
#
loop_
_entity.id
_entity.type
_entity.pdbx_description
1 polymer ?
#
loop_
_entity_poly.entity_id
_entity_poly.type
_entity_poly.pdbx_seq_one_letter_code
_entity_poly.pdbx_strand_id
1 'polypeptide(L)'
;AGNWNEANQESFSIRCSLADFVGEVSKEKYKSPMQLKNYQNFMLDHTDQAMLIYDPEREGKTKYDYEMIKKYSEQEDYPYDLVDMYQLQEFAEMYQEKDSF
;
A
#
# COMPACT_ATOMS: atom_id res chain seq x y z
N ALA A 1 11.35 1.15 12.16
CA ALA A 1 12.76 1.17 11.73
C ALA A 1 13.66 0.17 12.45
N GLY A 2 13.49 -0.11 13.75
CA GLY A 2 14.51 -0.83 14.55
C GLY A 2 14.89 -2.26 14.15
N ASN A 3 14.13 -2.93 13.27
CA ASN A 3 14.38 -4.33 12.87
C ASN A 3 14.71 -4.50 11.38
N TRP A 4 14.93 -3.41 10.63
CA TRP A 4 15.27 -3.49 9.21
C TRP A 4 16.78 -3.53 9.02
N ASN A 5 17.27 -4.19 7.95
CA ASN A 5 18.67 -4.10 7.57
C ASN A 5 19.03 -2.68 7.06
N GLU A 6 20.32 -2.39 6.95
CA GLU A 6 20.82 -1.06 6.57
C GLU A 6 20.29 -0.61 5.20
N ALA A 7 20.31 -1.50 4.20
CA ALA A 7 19.83 -1.20 2.85
C ALA A 7 18.34 -0.77 2.83
N ASN A 8 17.50 -1.40 3.64
CA ASN A 8 16.08 -1.04 3.75
C ASN A 8 15.88 0.28 4.51
N GLN A 9 16.71 0.56 5.52
CA GLN A 9 16.68 1.82 6.25
C GLN A 9 17.11 2.98 5.34
N GLU A 10 18.17 2.80 4.57
CA GLU A 10 18.65 3.78 3.58
C GLU A 10 17.60 4.03 2.50
N SER A 11 17.03 2.98 1.91
CA SER A 11 15.96 3.11 0.91
C SER A 11 14.73 3.86 1.44
N PHE A 12 14.38 3.67 2.72
CA PHE A 12 13.31 4.43 3.37
C PHE A 12 13.69 5.90 3.56
N SER A 13 14.90 6.18 4.03
CA SER A 13 15.41 7.54 4.22
C SER A 13 15.41 8.33 2.91
N ILE A 14 15.87 7.72 1.81
CA ILE A 14 15.84 8.33 0.47
C ILE A 14 14.41 8.63 0.04
N ARG A 15 13.45 7.72 0.24
CA ARG A 15 12.05 8.00 -0.09
C ARG A 15 11.47 9.14 0.73
N CYS A 16 11.79 9.20 2.03
CA CYS A 16 11.34 10.31 2.88
C CYS A 16 11.94 11.66 2.47
N SER A 17 13.18 11.71 1.98
CA SER A 17 13.81 12.96 1.53
C SER A 17 13.26 13.47 0.19
N LEU A 18 12.72 12.57 -0.63
CA LEU A 18 12.10 12.91 -1.92
C LEU A 18 10.63 13.31 -1.81
N ALA A 19 9.95 12.99 -0.70
CA ALA A 19 8.54 13.30 -0.50
C ALA A 19 8.34 14.77 -0.14
N ASP A 20 7.29 15.40 -0.70
CA ASP A 20 6.92 16.77 -0.36
C ASP A 20 6.44 16.90 1.10
N PHE A 21 5.88 15.82 1.66
CA PHE A 21 5.42 15.76 3.03
C PHE A 21 5.65 14.37 3.64
N VAL A 22 6.12 14.37 4.89
CA VAL A 22 6.24 13.17 5.72
C VAL A 22 5.62 13.46 7.08
N GLY A 23 4.64 12.66 7.47
CA GLY A 23 3.92 12.79 8.74
C GLY A 23 3.69 11.45 9.42
N GLU A 24 3.54 11.49 10.74
CA GLU A 24 3.21 10.31 11.55
C GLU A 24 1.72 10.36 11.94
N VAL A 25 0.98 9.28 11.68
CA VAL A 25 -0.41 9.13 12.16
C VAL A 25 -0.45 8.85 13.67
N SER A 26 0.67 8.41 14.26
CA SER A 26 0.83 8.22 15.71
C SER A 26 2.24 8.57 16.14
N LYS A 27 2.37 9.42 17.16
CA LYS A 27 3.66 9.77 17.81
C LYS A 27 4.16 8.68 18.76
N GLU A 28 3.34 7.66 19.02
CA GLU A 28 3.65 6.58 19.93
C GLU A 28 4.32 5.43 19.17
N LYS A 29 5.31 4.77 19.79
CA LYS A 29 5.85 3.52 19.27
C LYS A 29 4.75 2.47 19.14
N TYR A 30 4.97 1.46 18.29
CA TYR A 30 4.04 0.35 18.14
C TYR A 30 3.85 -0.40 19.48
N LYS A 31 2.59 -0.52 19.90
CA LYS A 31 2.10 -1.12 21.15
C LYS A 31 1.03 -2.16 20.87
N SER A 32 0.16 -1.95 19.89
CA SER A 32 -0.91 -2.89 19.57
C SER A 32 -1.41 -2.80 18.13
N PRO A 33 -2.09 -3.84 17.61
CA PRO A 33 -2.69 -3.84 16.27
C PRO A 33 -3.69 -2.70 16.04
N MET A 34 -4.24 -2.10 17.10
CA MET A 34 -5.13 -0.94 16.99
C MET A 34 -4.47 0.24 16.26
N GLN A 35 -3.14 0.40 16.39
CA GLN A 35 -2.43 1.46 15.67
C GLN A 35 -2.45 1.25 14.16
N LEU A 36 -2.38 0.00 13.68
CA LEU A 36 -2.49 -0.30 12.26
C LEU A 36 -3.91 -0.03 11.77
N LYS A 37 -4.93 -0.40 12.55
CA LYS A 37 -6.32 -0.12 12.21
C LYS A 37 -6.63 1.38 12.17
N ASN A 38 -6.08 2.15 13.11
CA ASN A 38 -6.21 3.61 13.11
C ASN A 38 -5.52 4.24 11.89
N TYR A 39 -4.36 3.72 11.49
CA TYR A 39 -3.71 4.12 10.25
C TYR A 39 -4.58 3.82 9.02
N GLN A 40 -5.15 2.62 8.92
CA GLN A 40 -6.03 2.24 7.82
C GLN A 40 -7.24 3.18 7.71
N ASN A 41 -7.93 3.44 8.83
CA ASN A 41 -9.06 4.37 8.84
C ASN A 41 -8.62 5.79 8.46
N PHE A 42 -7.50 6.27 9.01
CA PHE A 42 -6.97 7.59 8.64
C PHE A 42 -6.74 7.71 7.13
N MET A 43 -6.16 6.69 6.49
CA MET A 43 -5.96 6.70 5.04
C MET A 43 -7.31 6.77 4.31
N LEU A 44 -8.24 5.87 4.63
CA LEU A 44 -9.57 5.83 3.99
C LEU A 44 -10.36 7.14 4.12
N ASP A 45 -10.26 7.80 5.28
CA ASP A 45 -10.98 9.05 5.56
C ASP A 45 -10.34 10.27 4.87
N HIS A 46 -9.09 10.17 4.38
CA HIS A 46 -8.30 11.30 3.87
C HIS A 46 -7.71 11.09 2.47
N THR A 47 -8.13 10.04 1.76
CA THR A 47 -7.82 9.82 0.35
C THR A 47 -9.10 9.65 -0.44
N ASP A 48 -9.04 9.86 -1.76
CA ASP A 48 -10.22 9.73 -2.63
C ASP A 48 -10.34 8.33 -3.26
N GLN A 49 -9.23 7.59 -3.34
CA GLN A 49 -9.17 6.26 -3.96
C GLN A 49 -7.97 5.48 -3.44
N ALA A 50 -7.95 4.15 -3.66
CA ALA A 50 -6.81 3.30 -3.35
C ALA A 50 -6.32 2.49 -4.55
N MET A 51 -5.04 2.14 -4.56
CA MET A 51 -4.47 1.14 -5.46
C MET A 51 -3.65 0.16 -4.65
N LEU A 52 -3.83 -1.14 -4.89
CA LEU A 52 -3.17 -2.20 -4.15
C LEU A 52 -2.58 -3.24 -5.08
N ILE A 53 -1.31 -3.57 -4.85
CA ILE A 53 -0.70 -4.77 -5.42
C ILE A 53 -1.03 -5.93 -4.48
N TYR A 54 -2.01 -6.74 -4.85
CA TYR A 54 -2.46 -7.86 -4.02
C TYR A 54 -3.17 -8.91 -4.86
N ASP A 55 -2.97 -10.17 -4.48
CA ASP A 55 -3.60 -11.33 -5.11
C ASP A 55 -4.52 -12.02 -4.08
N PRO A 56 -5.85 -11.97 -4.26
CA PRO A 56 -6.79 -12.62 -3.35
C PRO A 56 -6.63 -14.14 -3.26
N GLU A 57 -6.04 -14.79 -4.28
CA GLU A 57 -5.78 -16.24 -4.27
C GLU A 57 -4.53 -16.60 -3.45
N ARG A 58 -3.63 -15.63 -3.23
CA ARG A 58 -2.38 -15.79 -2.47
C ARG A 58 -2.38 -14.87 -1.25
N GLU A 59 -3.11 -15.31 -0.22
CA GLU A 59 -3.29 -14.51 0.99
C GLU A 59 -1.96 -14.13 1.66
N GLY A 60 -1.85 -12.86 2.03
CA GLY A 60 -0.71 -12.28 2.73
C GLY A 60 -1.13 -11.19 3.69
N LYS A 61 -0.17 -10.47 4.28
CA LYS A 61 -0.47 -9.39 5.24
C LYS A 61 -1.33 -8.27 4.64
N THR A 62 -1.19 -8.02 3.34
CA THR A 62 -1.98 -7.05 2.58
C THR A 62 -3.48 -7.35 2.57
N LYS A 63 -3.89 -8.59 2.94
CA LYS A 63 -5.29 -8.97 3.10
C LYS A 63 -6.07 -8.01 3.99
N TYR A 64 -5.48 -7.54 5.08
CA TYR A 64 -6.15 -6.64 6.03
C TYR A 64 -6.47 -5.28 5.42
N ASP A 65 -5.57 -4.73 4.59
CA ASP A 65 -5.81 -3.46 3.89
C ASP A 65 -6.87 -3.65 2.80
N TYR A 66 -6.76 -4.73 2.02
CA TYR A 66 -7.73 -5.09 0.98
C TYR A 66 -9.15 -5.26 1.53
N GLU A 67 -9.32 -6.01 2.62
CA GLU A 67 -10.63 -6.21 3.24
C GLU A 67 -11.24 -4.91 3.77
N MET A 68 -10.43 -4.03 4.36
CA MET A 68 -10.88 -2.72 4.85
C MET A 68 -11.30 -1.81 3.71
N ILE A 69 -10.50 -1.71 2.65
CA ILE A 69 -10.78 -0.88 1.47
C ILE A 69 -12.02 -1.38 0.74
N LYS A 70 -12.11 -2.70 0.52
CA LYS A 70 -13.29 -3.32 -0.10
C LYS A 70 -14.55 -3.03 0.71
N LYS A 71 -14.50 -3.17 2.03
CA LYS A 71 -15.64 -2.89 2.89
C LYS A 71 -16.02 -1.40 2.86
N TYR A 72 -15.05 -0.51 2.81
CA TYR A 72 -15.28 0.93 2.76
C TYR A 72 -15.92 1.34 1.43
N SER A 73 -15.45 0.81 0.31
CA SER A 73 -16.02 1.07 -1.02
C SER A 73 -17.41 0.46 -1.25
N GLU A 74 -17.80 -0.55 -0.47
CA GLU A 74 -19.19 -1.04 -0.43
C GLU A 74 -20.15 -0.03 0.23
N GLN A 75 -19.63 0.94 1.00
CA GLN A 75 -20.42 1.89 1.81
C GLN A 75 -20.32 3.33 1.31
N GLU A 76 -19.15 3.72 0.78
CA GLU A 76 -18.81 5.07 0.34
C GLU A 76 -18.38 5.06 -1.14
N ASP A 77 -18.47 6.21 -1.82
CA ASP A 77 -17.97 6.37 -3.19
C ASP A 77 -16.43 6.45 -3.19
N TYR A 78 -15.80 5.28 -3.02
CA TYR A 78 -14.36 5.14 -2.87
C TYR A 78 -13.84 4.07 -3.85
N PRO A 79 -13.47 4.45 -5.09
CA PRO A 79 -12.93 3.51 -6.04
C PRO A 79 -11.59 2.95 -5.58
N TYR A 80 -11.33 1.69 -5.93
CA TYR A 80 -10.03 1.11 -5.72
C TYR A 80 -9.62 0.19 -6.88
N ASP A 81 -8.34 0.26 -7.22
CA ASP A 81 -7.72 -0.61 -8.22
C ASP A 81 -6.95 -1.73 -7.51
N LEU A 82 -7.24 -2.96 -7.92
CA LEU A 82 -6.42 -4.10 -7.59
C LEU A 82 -5.44 -4.34 -8.74
N VAL A 83 -4.18 -4.58 -8.42
CA VAL A 83 -3.12 -5.01 -9.33
C VAL A 83 -2.69 -6.41 -8.89
N ASP A 84 -3.34 -7.43 -9.44
CA ASP A 84 -3.07 -8.83 -9.15
C ASP A 84 -1.92 -9.38 -10.01
N MET A 85 -1.62 -10.68 -9.84
CA MET A 85 -0.52 -11.33 -10.57
C MET A 85 -0.77 -11.38 -12.09
N TYR A 86 -2.03 -11.46 -12.53
CA TYR A 86 -2.36 -11.46 -13.95
C TYR A 86 -2.10 -10.10 -14.57
N GLN A 87 -2.51 -9.02 -13.91
CA GLN A 87 -2.25 -7.66 -14.37
C GLN A 87 -0.76 -7.32 -14.38
N LEU A 88 0.01 -7.79 -13.38
CA LEU A 88 1.46 -7.62 -13.38
C LEU A 88 2.12 -8.35 -14.55
N GLN A 89 1.65 -9.56 -14.89
CA GLN A 89 2.16 -10.31 -16.01
C GLN A 89 1.85 -9.62 -17.34
N GLU A 90 0.59 -9.20 -17.54
CA GLU A 90 0.18 -8.46 -18.74
C GLU A 90 1.01 -7.17 -18.89
N PHE A 91 1.21 -6.42 -17.80
CA PHE A 91 2.04 -5.22 -17.82
C PHE A 91 3.49 -5.52 -18.21
N ALA A 92 4.08 -6.61 -17.68
CA ALA A 92 5.44 -7.00 -18.00
C ALA A 92 5.60 -7.40 -19.48
N GLU A 93 4.66 -8.16 -20.02
CA GLU A 93 4.62 -8.55 -21.43
C GLU A 93 4.51 -7.32 -22.34
N MET A 94 3.55 -6.42 -22.05
CA MET A 94 3.39 -5.16 -22.79
C MET A 94 4.62 -4.24 -22.70
N TYR A 95 5.26 -4.18 -21.53
CA TYR A 95 6.47 -3.38 -21.33
C TYR A 95 7.63 -3.92 -22.16
N GLN A 96 7.82 -5.25 -22.17
CA GLN A 96 8.85 -5.91 -22.98
C GLN A 96 8.62 -5.70 -24.48
N GLU A 97 7.36 -5.78 -24.94
CA GLU A 97 7.03 -5.49 -26.33
C GLU A 97 7.37 -4.04 -26.70
N LYS A 98 6.99 -3.07 -25.87
CA LYS A 98 7.31 -1.65 -26.10
C LYS A 98 8.80 -1.35 -26.14
N ASP A 99 9.60 -1.97 -25.27
CA ASP A 99 11.05 -1.82 -25.26
C ASP A 99 11.73 -2.53 -26.45
N SER A 100 11.00 -3.42 -27.14
CA SER A 100 11.49 -4.15 -28.32
C SER A 100 11.23 -3.43 -29.65
N PHE A 101 10.57 -2.26 -29.62
CA PHE A 101 10.32 -1.38 -30.78
C PHE A 101 11.03 -0.03 -30.63
#